data_AF-A0A969PRR0-F1
#
_entry.id   AF-A0A969PRR0-F1
#
_cell.length_a   1.000
_cell.length_b   1.000
_cell.length_c   1.000
_cell.angle_alpha   90.00
_cell.angle_beta   90.00
_cell.angle_gamma   90.00
#
_symmetry.space_group_name_H-M   'P 1'
#
loop_
_entity.id
_entity.type
_entity.pdbx_description
1 polymer ?
#
loop_
_entity_poly.entity_id
_entity_poly.type
_entity_poly.pdbx_seq_one_letter_code
_entity_poly.pdbx_strand_id
1 'polypeptide(L)'
;MIRIVRYISNIVTGVIVFLFAFLMSGALVEESRLIPSRWYYFLLAAVWITGLFWQIKPRMRAWGIIITMLPTAYILIAFYLAWMFQNTLV
;
A
#
# COMPACT_ATOMS: atom_id res chain seq x y z
N MET A 1 8.53 20.57 -12.70
CA MET A 1 7.61 19.44 -12.97
C MET A 1 7.85 18.21 -12.08
N ILE A 2 9.06 17.63 -12.02
CA ILE A 2 9.34 16.33 -11.33
C ILE A 2 9.03 16.35 -9.81
N ARG A 3 9.24 17.47 -9.10
CA ARG A 3 8.99 17.52 -7.64
C ARG A 3 7.50 17.41 -7.28
N ILE A 4 6.64 18.14 -8.00
CA ILE A 4 5.19 18.16 -7.74
C ILE A 4 4.60 16.78 -7.99
N VAL A 5 4.95 16.15 -9.12
CA VAL A 5 4.53 14.77 -9.45
C VAL A 5 4.88 13.79 -8.34
N ARG A 6 6.09 13.91 -7.76
CA ARG A 6 6.52 13.07 -6.64
C ARG A 6 5.71 13.30 -5.36
N TYR A 7 5.42 14.55 -5.02
CA TYR A 7 4.58 14.84 -3.84
C TYR A 7 3.17 14.29 -4.03
N ILE A 8 2.58 14.50 -5.20
CA ILE A 8 1.26 13.96 -5.53
C ILE A 8 1.28 12.42 -5.49
N SER A 9 2.26 11.76 -6.11
CA SER A 9 2.36 10.31 -6.10
C SER A 9 2.53 9.75 -4.69
N ASN A 10 3.30 10.43 -3.84
CA ASN A 10 3.46 10.02 -2.45
C ASN A 10 2.17 10.21 -1.65
N ILE A 11 1.44 11.31 -1.84
CA ILE A 11 0.14 11.49 -1.18
C ILE A 11 -0.84 10.40 -1.61
N VAL A 12 -0.95 10.13 -2.92
CA VAL A 12 -1.87 9.12 -3.46
C VAL A 12 -1.52 7.71 -2.95
N THR A 13 -0.26 7.30 -3.06
CA THR A 13 0.19 5.98 -2.56
C THR A 13 0.02 5.85 -1.05
N GLY A 14 0.29 6.93 -0.30
CA GLY A 14 0.11 6.96 1.14
C GLY A 14 -1.34 6.82 1.57
N VAL A 15 -2.26 7.52 0.91
CA VAL A 15 -3.70 7.39 1.16
C VAL A 15 -4.17 5.96 0.88
N ILE A 16 -3.74 5.35 -0.22
CA ILE A 16 -4.10 3.96 -0.57
C ILE A 16 -3.60 2.99 0.51
N VAL A 17 -2.32 3.05 0.86
CA VAL A 17 -1.73 2.14 1.84
C VAL A 17 -2.36 2.35 3.22
N PHE A 18 -2.58 3.60 3.63
CA PHE A 18 -3.19 3.92 4.93
C PHE A 18 -4.62 3.42 5.02
N LEU A 19 -5.48 3.77 4.05
CA LEU A 19 -6.88 3.35 4.06
C LEU A 19 -6.99 1.83 4.03
N PHE A 20 -6.19 1.16 3.19
CA PHE A 20 -6.20 -0.29 3.10
C PHE A 20 -5.71 -0.95 4.39
N ALA A 21 -4.62 -0.45 4.98
CA ALA A 21 -4.13 -0.97 6.24
C ALA A 21 -5.12 -0.75 7.39
N PHE A 22 -5.78 0.41 7.41
CA PHE A 22 -6.82 0.71 8.38
C PHE A 22 -8.03 -0.21 8.23
N LEU A 23 -8.58 -0.34 7.02
CA LEU A 23 -9.71 -1.21 6.70
C LEU A 23 -9.44 -2.66 7.11
N MET A 24 -8.27 -3.19 6.75
CA MET A 24 -7.89 -4.58 6.96
C MET A 24 -7.35 -4.88 8.37
N SER A 25 -7.04 -3.85 9.17
CA SER A 25 -6.65 -4.02 10.58
C SER A 25 -7.78 -4.56 11.46
N GLY A 26 -8.99 -4.72 10.91
CA GLY A 26 -10.19 -5.15 11.65
C GLY A 26 -11.01 -3.99 12.22
N ALA A 27 -10.66 -2.74 11.90
CA ALA A 27 -11.47 -1.57 12.27
C ALA A 27 -12.87 -1.58 11.62
N LEU A 28 -13.02 -2.25 10.47
CA LEU A 28 -14.24 -2.27 9.67
C LEU A 28 -14.70 -3.67 9.23
N VAL A 29 -13.96 -4.74 9.57
CA VAL A 29 -14.26 -6.12 9.14
C VAL A 29 -14.17 -7.07 10.34
N GLU A 30 -15.28 -7.76 10.65
CA GLU A 30 -15.32 -8.82 11.65
C GLU A 30 -14.35 -9.96 11.29
N GLU A 31 -13.77 -10.56 12.33
CA GLU A 31 -12.65 -11.49 12.27
C GLU A 31 -12.99 -12.77 11.48
N SER A 32 -12.83 -12.74 10.15
CA SER A 32 -12.96 -13.96 9.35
C SER A 32 -11.67 -14.77 9.42
N ARG A 33 -11.80 -16.08 9.68
CA ARG A 33 -10.69 -17.03 9.94
C ARG A 33 -9.71 -17.23 8.77
N LEU A 34 -9.94 -16.56 7.64
CA LEU A 34 -9.18 -16.64 6.40
C LEU A 34 -8.35 -15.38 6.11
N ILE A 35 -8.51 -14.30 6.89
CA ILE A 35 -7.74 -13.06 6.69
C ILE A 35 -6.32 -13.25 7.26
N PRO A 36 -5.25 -12.91 6.52
CA PRO A 36 -3.88 -12.84 7.04
C PRO A 36 -3.83 -12.07 8.35
N SER A 37 -2.88 -12.40 9.24
CA SER A 37 -2.81 -11.72 10.53
C SER A 37 -2.80 -10.20 10.37
N ARG A 38 -3.67 -9.50 11.11
CA ARG A 38 -3.93 -8.04 11.00
C ARG A 38 -2.65 -7.19 10.98
N TRP A 39 -1.59 -7.69 11.63
CA TRP A 39 -0.25 -7.11 11.69
C TRP A 39 0.45 -6.99 10.33
N TYR A 40 0.13 -7.87 9.38
CA TYR A 40 0.68 -7.83 8.03
C TYR A 40 0.41 -6.50 7.32
N TYR A 41 -0.79 -5.92 7.53
CA TYR A 41 -1.16 -4.66 6.91
C TYR A 41 -0.43 -3.46 7.52
N PHE A 42 -0.14 -3.50 8.82
CA PHE A 42 0.72 -2.51 9.48
C PHE A 42 2.17 -2.60 8.98
N LEU A 43 2.66 -3.80 8.66
CA LEU A 43 3.97 -3.98 8.04
C LEU A 43 4.03 -3.34 6.65
N LEU A 44 2.98 -3.46 5.83
CA LEU A 44 2.92 -2.78 4.53
C LEU A 44 2.97 -1.25 4.69
N ALA A 45 2.28 -0.70 5.69
CA ALA A 45 2.37 0.72 6.02
C ALA A 45 3.79 1.11 6.48
N ALA A 46 4.44 0.30 7.30
CA ALA A 46 5.82 0.54 7.74
C ALA A 46 6.83 0.49 6.56
N VAL A 47 6.67 -0.45 5.63
CA VAL A 47 7.48 -0.53 4.40
C VAL A 47 7.26 0.71 3.53
N TRP A 48 6.02 1.18 3.41
CA TRP A 48 5.74 2.41 2.68
C TRP A 48 6.41 3.64 3.34
N ILE A 49 6.32 3.77 4.66
CA ILE A 49 6.97 4.85 5.43
C ILE A 49 8.50 4.83 5.27
N THR A 50 9.13 3.65 5.33
CA THR A 50 10.58 3.53 5.15
C THR A 50 11.01 3.95 3.74
N GLY A 51 10.23 3.59 2.72
CA GLY A 51 10.42 4.08 1.35
C GLY A 51 10.38 5.62 1.27
N LEU A 52 9.40 6.26 1.93
CA LEU A 52 9.33 7.73 1.99
C LEU A 52 10.59 8.35 2.61
N PHE A 53 11.05 7.82 3.74
CA PHE A 53 12.26 8.32 4.40
C PHE A 53 13.48 8.20 3.48
N TRP A 54 13.58 7.14 2.68
CA TRP A 54 14.66 6.96 1.72
C TRP A 54 14.59 7.93 0.54
N GLN A 55 13.39 8.37 0.12
CA GLN A 55 13.25 9.35 -0.96
C GLN A 55 13.84 10.73 -0.62
N ILE A 56 13.94 11.07 0.67
CA ILE A 56 14.54 12.33 1.15
C ILE A 56 16.03 12.38 0.80
N LYS A 57 16.75 11.25 0.94
CA LYS A 57 18.18 11.14 0.67
C LYS A 57 18.44 11.07 -0.84
N PRO A 58 19.17 12.02 -1.46
CA PRO A 58 19.38 12.06 -2.90
C PRO A 58 19.94 10.76 -3.49
N ARG A 59 20.90 10.14 -2.80
CA ARG A 59 21.55 8.88 -3.19
C ARG A 59 20.63 7.66 -3.14
N MET A 60 19.64 7.68 -2.25
CA MET A 60 18.69 6.57 -2.06
C MET A 60 17.34 6.84 -2.71
N ARG A 61 17.19 7.96 -3.44
CA ARG A 61 15.90 8.43 -3.91
C ARG A 61 15.19 7.44 -4.84
N ALA A 62 15.93 6.84 -5.78
CA ALA A 62 15.38 5.82 -6.68
C ALA A 62 14.89 4.60 -5.91
N TRP A 63 15.69 4.11 -4.95
CA TRP A 63 15.32 3.00 -4.07
C TRP A 63 14.10 3.33 -3.21
N GLY A 64 14.01 4.54 -2.67
CA GLY A 64 12.85 4.99 -1.93
C GLY A 64 11.57 4.97 -2.76
N ILE A 65 11.63 5.34 -4.05
CA ILE A 65 10.49 5.25 -4.97
C ILE A 65 10.06 3.79 -5.17
N ILE A 66 11.02 2.90 -5.45
CA ILE A 66 10.75 1.46 -5.64
C ILE A 66 10.08 0.88 -4.39
N ILE A 67 10.62 1.16 -3.20
CA ILE A 67 10.09 0.65 -1.93
C ILE A 67 8.69 1.19 -1.65
N THR A 68 8.41 2.48 -1.89
CA THR A 68 7.05 3.03 -1.74
C THR A 68 6.04 2.41 -2.70
N MET A 69 6.48 1.97 -3.88
CA MET A 69 5.60 1.40 -4.89
C MET A 69 5.23 -0.06 -4.59
N LEU A 70 6.10 -0.82 -3.91
CA LEU A 70 5.85 -2.23 -3.56
C LEU A 70 4.52 -2.48 -2.81
N PRO A 71 4.26 -1.85 -1.65
CA PRO A 71 3.01 -2.08 -0.92
C PRO A 71 1.80 -1.59 -1.72
N THR A 72 1.95 -0.49 -2.47
CA THR A 72 0.87 0.01 -3.33
C THR A 72 0.52 -0.98 -4.44
N ALA A 73 1.52 -1.49 -5.16
CA ALA A 73 1.32 -2.44 -6.25
C ALA A 73 0.72 -3.76 -5.74
N TYR A 74 1.20 -4.25 -4.59
CA TYR A 74 0.63 -5.43 -3.93
C TYR A 74 -0.86 -5.25 -3.64
N ILE A 75 -1.24 -4.11 -3.03
CA ILE A 75 -2.65 -3.80 -2.72
C ILE A 75 -3.51 -3.76 -3.98
N LEU A 76 -3.03 -3.07 -5.04
CA LEU A 76 -3.78 -2.95 -6.29
C LEU A 76 -3.97 -4.31 -6.98
N ILE A 77 -2.94 -5.16 -6.98
CA ILE A 77 -3.03 -6.51 -7.55
C ILE A 77 -4.00 -7.36 -6.72
N ALA A 78 -3.89 -7.33 -5.38
CA ALA A 78 -4.80 -8.07 -4.51
C ALA A 78 -6.26 -7.64 -4.71
N PHE A 79 -6.51 -6.33 -4.82
CA PHE A 79 -7.83 -5.78 -5.11
C PHE A 79 -8.34 -6.21 -6.49
N TYR A 80 -7.52 -6.09 -7.52
CA TYR A 80 -7.88 -6.50 -8.89
C TYR A 80 -8.23 -7.98 -8.97
N LEU A 81 -7.43 -8.85 -8.34
CA LEU A 81 -7.70 -10.28 -8.30
C LEU A 81 -9.00 -10.57 -7.55
N ALA A 82 -9.20 -9.98 -6.37
CA ALA A 82 -10.44 -10.15 -5.60
C ALA A 82 -11.67 -9.72 -6.41
N TRP A 83 -11.59 -8.57 -7.08
CA TRP A 83 -12.64 -8.09 -7.98
C TRP A 83 -12.88 -9.06 -9.14
N MET A 84 -11.82 -9.55 -9.81
CA MET A 84 -11.94 -10.48 -10.93
C MET A 84 -12.65 -11.78 -10.51
N PHE A 85 -12.26 -12.38 -9.38
CA PHE A 85 -12.89 -13.60 -8.86
C PHE A 85 -14.37 -13.40 -8.53
N GLN A 86 -14.75 -12.24 -7.98
CA GLN A 86 -16.15 -11.96 -7.67
C GLN A 86 -17.03 -11.83 -8.92
N ASN A 87 -16.48 -11.34 -10.04
CA ASN A 87 -17.22 -11.15 -11.30
C ASN A 87 -17.19 -12.37 -12.25
N THR A 88 -16.39 -13.40 -11.97
CA THR A 88 -16.33 -14.64 -12.76
C THR A 88 -17.11 -15.79 -12.13
N LEU A 89 -17.55 -15.65 -10.87
CA LEU A 89 -18.35 -16.65 -10.13
C LEU A 89 -19.84 -16.29 -10.07
N VAL A 90 -20.29 -15.32 -10.87
CA VAL A 90 -21.71 -14.98 -11.14
C VAL A 90 -22.02 -15.33 -12.59
#